data_AF-A0A7K2WGN7-F1
#
_entry.id   AF-A0A7K2WGN7-F1
#
_cell.length_a   1.000
_cell.length_b   1.000
_cell.length_c   1.000
_cell.angle_alpha   90.00
_cell.angle_beta   90.00
_cell.angle_gamma   90.00
#
_symmetry.space_group_name_H-M   'P 1'
#
loop_
_entity.id
_entity.type
_entity.pdbx_description
1 polymer ?
#
loop_
_entity_poly.entity_id
_entity_poly.type
_entity_poly.pdbx_seq_one_letter_code
_entity_poly.pdbx_strand_id
1 'polypeptide(L)'
;MPTPSDTPDKNQENTPQNDRADGGSAPTEPQGGPGAVLKGQEGFREPPEEYVKAARVAPDHWLSVIDRHWNGDEDEPPPPWASLGRWRSDEKGEIVEWEANTEYRPSPDAYGWAPPISPVDAAVQLVATGYASEELFALMLADAEVAVCVDETGALALTNAQDGTTAVPVFSPSPNLAEDKLPPHEVMSIPTLLKRLPEGNEVLFLSSSAPVGQLVTATTLRNSKSDLDRYEPEAAADTP
;
A
#
# COMPACT_ATOMS: atom_id res chain seq x y z
N MET A 1 -44.32 -89.21 -10.04
CA MET A 1 -45.11 -87.99 -10.29
C MET A 1 -44.33 -86.80 -9.78
N PRO A 2 -44.35 -85.68 -10.51
CA PRO A 2 -43.26 -84.71 -10.59
C PRO A 2 -43.52 -83.44 -9.78
N THR A 3 -42.45 -82.83 -9.27
CA THR A 3 -42.41 -81.44 -8.77
C THR A 3 -41.23 -80.74 -9.44
N PRO A 4 -41.45 -79.64 -10.18
CA PRO A 4 -40.39 -78.87 -10.81
C PRO A 4 -40.02 -77.61 -10.00
N SER A 5 -38.80 -77.15 -10.29
CA SER A 5 -38.04 -76.09 -9.63
C SER A 5 -38.52 -74.67 -9.87
N ASP A 6 -38.24 -73.82 -8.87
CA ASP A 6 -38.28 -72.36 -8.86
C ASP A 6 -37.37 -71.71 -9.92
N THR A 7 -37.88 -70.67 -10.58
CA THR A 7 -37.33 -69.27 -10.61
C THR A 7 -38.08 -68.48 -11.70
N PRO A 8 -38.76 -67.36 -11.37
CA PRO A 8 -39.22 -66.40 -12.36
C PRO A 8 -38.21 -65.26 -12.55
N ASP A 9 -37.71 -65.15 -13.77
CA ASP A 9 -36.98 -64.01 -14.30
C ASP A 9 -37.94 -62.84 -14.52
N LYS A 10 -37.66 -61.68 -13.90
CA LYS A 10 -38.38 -60.43 -14.16
C LYS A 10 -37.39 -59.31 -14.40
N ASN A 11 -37.26 -59.00 -15.69
CA ASN A 11 -36.81 -57.73 -16.26
C ASN A 11 -37.20 -56.52 -15.39
N GLN A 12 -36.20 -55.77 -14.93
CA GLN A 12 -36.33 -54.36 -14.60
C GLN A 12 -35.48 -53.53 -15.55
N GLU A 13 -36.18 -52.60 -16.17
CA GLU A 13 -35.78 -51.53 -17.08
C GLU A 13 -34.46 -50.84 -16.72
N ASN A 14 -33.50 -50.87 -17.66
CA ASN A 14 -32.30 -50.04 -17.63
C ASN A 14 -32.66 -48.56 -17.75
N THR A 15 -32.45 -47.79 -16.69
CA THR A 15 -32.32 -46.33 -16.78
C THR A 15 -30.83 -46.00 -16.84
N PRO A 16 -30.31 -45.33 -17.88
CA PRO A 16 -28.90 -44.95 -17.91
C PRO A 16 -28.66 -43.85 -16.87
N GLN A 17 -27.91 -44.22 -15.83
CA GLN A 17 -27.36 -43.32 -14.83
C GLN A 17 -26.40 -42.36 -15.53
N ASN A 18 -26.73 -41.07 -15.47
CA ASN A 18 -25.95 -40.00 -16.05
C ASN A 18 -24.72 -39.76 -15.16
N ASP A 19 -23.64 -40.48 -15.44
CA ASP A 19 -22.32 -40.27 -14.84
C ASP A 19 -21.77 -38.91 -15.31
N ARG A 20 -22.15 -37.84 -14.60
CA ARG A 20 -21.36 -36.61 -14.57
C ARG A 20 -20.19 -36.83 -13.62
N ALA A 21 -19.14 -37.43 -14.15
CA ALA A 21 -17.81 -37.28 -13.58
C ALA A 21 -17.31 -35.87 -13.92
N ASP A 22 -17.58 -34.90 -13.04
CA ASP A 22 -16.85 -33.64 -13.00
C ASP A 22 -16.45 -33.40 -11.55
N GLY A 23 -15.34 -34.03 -11.17
CA GLY A 23 -14.76 -33.96 -9.84
C GLY A 23 -13.25 -34.00 -10.02
N GLY A 24 -12.67 -32.88 -10.46
CA GLY A 24 -11.25 -32.65 -10.18
C GLY A 24 -11.12 -32.65 -8.66
N SER A 25 -10.42 -33.64 -8.11
CA SER A 25 -10.19 -33.70 -6.67
C SER A 25 -9.48 -32.43 -6.25
N ALA A 26 -10.13 -31.62 -5.43
CA ALA A 26 -9.48 -30.46 -4.82
C ALA A 26 -8.19 -30.93 -4.13
N PRO A 27 -7.08 -30.21 -4.29
CA PRO A 27 -5.83 -30.59 -3.66
C PRO A 27 -6.02 -30.70 -2.14
N THR A 28 -5.52 -31.79 -1.56
CA THR A 28 -5.60 -32.05 -0.11
C THR A 28 -4.45 -31.43 0.68
N GLU A 29 -3.37 -31.03 0.02
CA GLU A 29 -2.21 -30.37 0.62
C GLU A 29 -1.77 -29.16 -0.24
N PRO A 30 -1.36 -28.04 0.41
CA PRO A 30 -0.79 -26.90 -0.31
C PRO A 30 0.56 -27.25 -0.93
N GLN A 31 0.86 -26.65 -2.08
CA GLN A 31 2.16 -26.78 -2.76
C GLN A 31 3.12 -25.63 -2.44
N GLY A 32 2.61 -24.51 -1.92
CA GLY A 32 3.37 -23.35 -1.53
C GLY A 32 4.18 -23.56 -0.25
N GLY A 33 4.84 -22.48 0.18
CA GLY A 33 5.62 -22.46 1.40
C GLY A 33 4.78 -22.40 2.69
N PRO A 34 5.46 -22.23 3.84
CA PRO A 34 4.79 -22.03 5.13
C PRO A 34 3.79 -20.87 5.07
N GLY A 35 2.54 -21.12 5.46
CA GLY A 35 1.48 -20.12 5.41
C GLY A 35 0.63 -20.15 4.12
N ALA A 36 0.91 -21.09 3.21
CA ALA A 36 0.00 -21.37 2.11
C ALA A 36 -1.31 -22.01 2.60
N VAL A 37 -2.41 -21.53 2.07
CA VAL A 37 -3.77 -21.91 2.44
C VAL A 37 -4.55 -22.32 1.21
N LEU A 38 -5.27 -23.44 1.32
CA LEU A 38 -6.11 -23.93 0.23
C LEU A 38 -7.42 -23.17 0.18
N LYS A 39 -8.01 -23.10 -1.02
CA LYS A 39 -9.33 -22.51 -1.22
C LYS A 39 -10.37 -23.17 -0.30
N GLY A 40 -11.14 -22.34 0.39
CA GLY A 40 -12.14 -22.79 1.38
C GLY A 40 -11.61 -22.94 2.81
N GLN A 41 -10.31 -22.74 3.04
CA GLN A 41 -9.73 -22.66 4.39
C GLN A 41 -9.71 -21.22 4.90
N GLU A 42 -9.63 -21.06 6.22
CA GLU A 42 -9.46 -19.75 6.86
C GLU A 42 -8.14 -19.10 6.41
N GLY A 43 -8.19 -17.80 6.12
CA GLY A 43 -7.03 -17.05 5.60
C GLY A 43 -6.87 -17.11 4.08
N PHE A 44 -7.67 -17.92 3.36
CA PHE A 44 -7.70 -17.88 1.90
C PHE A 44 -8.25 -16.54 1.42
N ARG A 45 -7.51 -15.88 0.53
CA ARG A 45 -7.90 -14.62 -0.07
C ARG A 45 -8.59 -14.89 -1.41
N GLU A 46 -9.84 -14.42 -1.55
CA GLU A 46 -10.55 -14.53 -2.82
C GLU A 46 -9.91 -13.62 -3.89
N PRO A 47 -9.55 -14.17 -5.06
CA PRO A 47 -8.92 -13.40 -6.14
C PRO A 47 -9.92 -12.49 -6.85
N PRO A 48 -9.51 -11.26 -7.24
CA PRO A 48 -10.26 -10.45 -8.19
C PRO A 48 -10.46 -11.17 -9.53
N GLU A 49 -11.48 -10.76 -10.29
CA GLU A 49 -11.86 -11.43 -11.55
C GLU A 49 -10.72 -11.46 -12.58
N GLU A 50 -9.88 -10.42 -12.61
CA GLU A 50 -8.72 -10.35 -13.51
C GLU A 50 -7.72 -11.48 -13.25
N TYR A 51 -7.47 -11.83 -11.99
CA TYR A 51 -6.60 -12.92 -11.59
C TYR A 51 -7.20 -14.28 -11.94
N VAL A 52 -8.52 -14.42 -11.81
CA VAL A 52 -9.23 -15.63 -12.25
C VAL A 52 -9.08 -15.82 -13.77
N LYS A 53 -9.21 -14.75 -14.55
CA LYS A 53 -9.00 -14.79 -16.01
C LYS A 53 -7.55 -15.11 -16.37
N ALA A 54 -6.58 -14.53 -15.67
CA ALA A 54 -5.16 -14.81 -15.87
C ALA A 54 -4.82 -16.27 -15.55
N ALA A 55 -5.37 -16.83 -14.47
CA ALA A 55 -5.16 -18.23 -14.09
C ALA A 55 -5.66 -19.21 -15.17
N ARG A 56 -6.78 -18.90 -15.83
CA ARG A 56 -7.34 -19.72 -16.93
C ARG A 56 -6.41 -19.85 -18.14
N VAL A 57 -5.56 -18.86 -18.37
CA VAL A 57 -4.57 -18.88 -19.47
C VAL A 57 -3.17 -19.29 -19.03
N ALA A 58 -2.96 -19.47 -17.72
CA ALA A 58 -1.72 -19.89 -17.10
C ALA A 58 -1.99 -21.02 -16.09
N PRO A 59 -2.27 -22.25 -16.56
CA PRO A 59 -2.42 -23.43 -15.69
C PRO A 59 -1.09 -23.77 -15.00
N ASP A 60 -1.18 -24.39 -13.83
CA ASP A 60 -0.04 -24.75 -12.97
C ASP A 60 0.94 -23.59 -12.74
N HIS A 61 0.41 -22.39 -12.51
CA HIS A 61 1.19 -21.17 -12.41
C HIS A 61 0.94 -20.42 -11.11
N TRP A 62 1.94 -19.65 -10.69
CA TRP A 62 1.83 -18.73 -9.56
C TRP A 62 1.58 -17.31 -10.05
N LEU A 63 0.53 -16.68 -9.56
CA LEU A 63 0.12 -15.31 -9.90
C LEU A 63 0.37 -14.39 -8.72
N SER A 64 1.40 -13.57 -8.79
CA SER A 64 1.79 -12.63 -7.74
C SER A 64 0.88 -11.40 -7.67
N VAL A 65 0.68 -10.89 -6.46
CA VAL A 65 -0.07 -9.66 -6.18
C VAL A 65 0.92 -8.58 -5.79
N ILE A 66 1.18 -7.67 -6.70
CA ILE A 66 2.12 -6.56 -6.48
C ILE A 66 1.37 -5.39 -5.83
N ASP A 67 1.97 -4.76 -4.83
CA ASP A 67 1.42 -3.56 -4.22
C ASP A 67 1.40 -2.42 -5.24
N ARG A 68 0.26 -1.73 -5.35
CA ARG A 68 0.05 -0.65 -6.31
C ARG A 68 0.97 0.56 -6.11
N HIS A 69 1.55 0.72 -4.92
CA HIS A 69 2.48 1.81 -4.64
C HIS A 69 3.91 1.50 -5.07
N TRP A 70 4.22 0.23 -5.34
CA TRP A 70 5.51 -0.09 -5.92
C TRP A 70 5.54 0.42 -7.37
N ASN A 71 6.52 1.27 -7.65
CA ASN A 71 6.77 1.83 -8.98
C ASN A 71 8.24 1.56 -9.31
N GLY A 72 8.52 0.42 -9.93
CA GLY A 72 9.82 0.14 -10.54
C GLY A 72 9.85 0.54 -12.01
N ASP A 73 11.05 0.51 -12.60
CA ASP A 73 11.20 0.69 -14.04
C ASP A 73 10.50 -0.46 -14.80
N GLU A 74 10.10 -0.24 -16.06
CA GLU A 74 9.29 -1.19 -16.85
C GLU A 74 9.91 -2.61 -16.94
N ASP A 75 11.24 -2.70 -16.88
CA ASP A 75 12.00 -3.95 -16.97
C ASP A 75 12.49 -4.47 -15.60
N GLU A 76 12.24 -3.75 -14.51
CA GLU A 76 12.65 -4.15 -13.18
C GLU A 76 11.60 -5.09 -12.57
N PRO A 77 11.94 -6.34 -12.21
CA PRO A 77 11.00 -7.18 -11.49
C PRO A 77 10.72 -6.60 -10.09
N PRO A 78 9.46 -6.68 -9.59
CA PRO A 78 9.15 -6.29 -8.24
C PRO A 78 10.05 -7.00 -7.22
N PRO A 79 10.68 -6.26 -6.29
CA PRO A 79 11.46 -6.87 -5.24
C PRO A 79 10.56 -7.72 -4.34
N PRO A 80 11.11 -8.72 -3.62
CA PRO A 80 10.29 -9.64 -2.81
C PRO A 80 9.35 -8.91 -1.85
N TRP A 81 9.79 -7.82 -1.22
CA TRP A 81 8.98 -7.06 -0.26
C TRP A 81 7.78 -6.30 -0.86
N ALA A 82 7.74 -6.09 -2.18
CA ALA A 82 6.67 -5.36 -2.86
C ALA A 82 5.47 -6.25 -3.22
N SER A 83 5.61 -7.57 -3.08
CA SER A 83 4.53 -8.51 -3.33
C SER A 83 3.80 -8.83 -2.03
N LEU A 84 2.47 -8.72 -2.05
CA LEU A 84 1.59 -9.09 -0.95
C LEU A 84 1.51 -10.62 -0.75
N GLY A 85 1.72 -11.37 -1.83
CA GLY A 85 1.55 -12.82 -1.88
C GLY A 85 1.22 -13.28 -3.29
N ARG A 86 0.83 -14.54 -3.42
CA ARG A 86 0.55 -15.14 -4.72
C ARG A 86 -0.53 -16.20 -4.66
N TRP A 87 -1.33 -16.27 -5.72
CA TRP A 87 -2.27 -17.37 -5.94
C TRP A 87 -1.63 -18.46 -6.78
N ARG A 88 -2.00 -19.72 -6.56
CA ARG A 88 -1.65 -20.83 -7.45
C ARG A 88 -2.86 -21.27 -8.26
N SER A 89 -2.68 -21.42 -9.56
CA SER A 89 -3.61 -22.14 -10.42
C SER A 89 -3.26 -23.63 -10.50
N ASP A 90 -4.25 -24.49 -10.71
CA ASP A 90 -4.05 -25.90 -11.04
C ASP A 90 -3.95 -26.15 -12.56
N GLU A 91 -3.88 -27.42 -12.96
CA GLU A 91 -3.80 -27.87 -14.36
C GLU A 91 -4.97 -27.39 -15.23
N LYS A 92 -6.12 -27.05 -14.63
CA LYS A 92 -7.31 -26.50 -15.30
C LYS A 92 -7.33 -24.97 -15.30
N GLY A 93 -6.32 -24.34 -14.70
CA GLY A 93 -6.26 -22.90 -14.49
C GLY A 93 -7.20 -22.40 -13.40
N GLU A 94 -7.65 -23.26 -12.47
CA GLU A 94 -8.43 -22.87 -11.29
C GLU A 94 -7.52 -22.40 -10.17
N ILE A 95 -7.82 -21.24 -9.59
CA ILE A 95 -7.11 -20.79 -8.38
C ILE A 95 -7.54 -21.66 -7.20
N VAL A 96 -6.58 -22.40 -6.66
CA VAL A 96 -6.78 -23.41 -5.61
C VAL A 96 -6.06 -23.08 -4.31
N GLU A 97 -5.13 -22.12 -4.33
CA GLU A 97 -4.22 -21.87 -3.22
C GLU A 97 -3.80 -20.40 -3.17
N TRP A 98 -3.65 -19.88 -1.95
CA TRP A 98 -3.10 -18.56 -1.66
C TRP A 98 -1.89 -18.71 -0.74
N GLU A 99 -0.79 -18.05 -1.06
CA GLU A 99 0.40 -17.97 -0.23
C GLU A 99 0.69 -16.50 0.09
N ALA A 100 0.55 -16.15 1.38
CA ALA A 100 0.92 -14.83 1.87
C ALA A 100 2.45 -14.68 1.87
N ASN A 101 2.95 -13.52 1.45
CA ASN A 101 4.38 -13.26 1.48
C ASN A 101 4.80 -12.71 2.84
N THR A 102 5.68 -13.41 3.55
CA THR A 102 6.17 -12.96 4.87
C THR A 102 7.18 -11.80 4.78
N GLU A 103 7.76 -11.55 3.61
CA GLU A 103 8.66 -10.42 3.37
C GLU A 103 7.91 -9.15 2.95
N TYR A 104 6.58 -9.22 2.77
CA TYR A 104 5.78 -8.10 2.32
C TYR A 104 5.91 -6.90 3.26
N ARG A 105 6.18 -5.73 2.67
CA ARG A 105 6.16 -4.44 3.35
C ARG A 105 4.86 -3.70 2.99
N PRO A 106 3.91 -3.55 3.94
CA PRO A 106 2.64 -2.91 3.62
C PRO A 106 2.79 -1.45 3.19
N SER A 107 2.08 -1.07 2.14
CA SER A 107 1.93 0.33 1.71
C SER A 107 0.88 1.07 2.57
N PRO A 108 0.71 2.40 2.40
CA PRO A 108 -0.24 3.18 3.20
C PRO A 108 -1.67 2.62 3.18
N ASP A 109 -2.16 2.22 2.00
CA ASP A 109 -3.51 1.62 1.88
C ASP A 109 -3.60 0.25 2.53
N ALA A 110 -2.53 -0.55 2.44
CA ALA A 110 -2.49 -1.87 3.07
C ALA A 110 -2.47 -1.76 4.60
N TYR A 111 -1.94 -0.67 5.16
CA TYR A 111 -2.12 -0.30 6.57
C TYR A 111 -3.50 0.28 6.90
N GLY A 112 -4.34 0.55 5.89
CA GLY A 112 -5.67 1.13 6.06
C GLY A 112 -5.63 2.61 6.44
N TRP A 113 -4.56 3.34 6.11
CA TRP A 113 -4.50 4.78 6.33
C TRP A 113 -5.49 5.52 5.44
N ALA A 114 -5.91 6.71 5.87
CA ALA A 114 -6.80 7.52 5.05
C ALA A 114 -6.03 8.05 3.82
N PRO A 115 -6.74 8.30 2.70
CA PRO A 115 -6.13 8.94 1.54
C PRO A 115 -5.43 10.24 1.91
N PRO A 116 -4.24 10.52 1.36
CA PRO A 116 -3.50 11.72 1.67
C PRO A 116 -4.27 12.97 1.23
N ILE A 117 -4.15 14.03 2.01
CA ILE A 117 -4.89 15.28 1.79
C ILE A 117 -4.08 16.34 1.01
N SER A 118 -2.80 16.10 0.76
CA SER A 118 -1.91 16.96 0.00
C SER A 118 -0.75 16.15 -0.62
N PRO A 119 0.02 16.71 -1.57
CA PRO A 119 1.22 16.06 -2.11
C PRO A 119 2.28 15.76 -1.04
N VAL A 120 2.49 16.67 -0.08
CA VAL A 120 3.44 16.48 1.02
C VAL A 120 2.96 15.39 1.98
N ASP A 121 1.65 15.34 2.23
CA ASP A 121 1.01 14.32 3.05
C ASP A 121 1.10 12.93 2.37
N ALA A 122 0.96 12.87 1.04
CA ALA A 122 1.21 11.64 0.28
C ALA A 122 2.68 11.19 0.39
N ALA A 123 3.62 12.12 0.22
CA ALA A 123 5.04 11.83 0.30
C ALA A 123 5.45 11.30 1.68
N VAL A 124 4.95 11.89 2.78
CA VAL A 124 5.29 11.41 4.13
C VAL A 124 4.74 10.01 4.40
N GLN A 125 3.54 9.69 3.90
CA GLN A 125 2.99 8.33 4.04
C GLN A 125 3.85 7.30 3.30
N LEU A 126 4.31 7.63 2.09
CA LEU A 126 5.18 6.77 1.30
C LEU A 126 6.55 6.61 1.95
N VAL A 127 7.12 7.67 2.55
CA VAL A 127 8.38 7.56 3.30
C VAL A 127 8.24 6.69 4.54
N ALA A 128 7.16 6.87 5.31
CA ALA A 128 6.91 6.08 6.52
C ALA A 128 6.73 4.58 6.23
N THR A 129 6.19 4.26 5.06
CA THR A 129 6.09 2.87 4.55
C THR A 129 7.26 2.49 3.64
N GLY A 130 8.23 3.40 3.47
CA GLY A 130 9.41 3.40 2.60
C GLY A 130 9.23 2.90 1.18
N TYR A 131 8.11 3.31 0.60
CA TYR A 131 7.88 3.35 -0.84
C TYR A 131 8.43 4.64 -1.49
N ALA A 132 8.93 5.59 -0.68
CA ALA A 132 9.62 6.79 -1.15
C ALA A 132 10.83 7.13 -0.25
N SER A 133 11.72 7.99 -0.74
CA SER A 133 12.91 8.44 0.00
C SER A 133 12.66 9.71 0.80
N GLU A 134 13.42 9.90 1.87
CA GLU A 134 13.36 11.11 2.70
C GLU A 134 13.80 12.36 1.91
N GLU A 135 14.70 12.22 0.94
CA GLU A 135 15.13 13.32 0.06
C GLU A 135 13.98 13.81 -0.81
N LEU A 136 13.18 12.90 -1.38
CA LEU A 136 12.01 13.27 -2.18
C LEU A 136 10.98 13.99 -1.31
N PHE A 137 10.76 13.51 -0.09
CA PHE A 137 9.89 14.19 0.86
C PHE A 137 10.40 15.59 1.22
N ALA A 138 11.70 15.75 1.47
CA ALA A 138 12.29 17.05 1.77
C ALA A 138 12.16 18.03 0.60
N LEU A 139 12.31 17.57 -0.65
CA LEU A 139 12.04 18.36 -1.85
C LEU A 139 10.58 18.83 -1.90
N MET A 140 9.62 17.92 -1.73
CA MET A 140 8.20 18.27 -1.73
C MET A 140 7.84 19.26 -0.60
N LEU A 141 8.40 19.06 0.58
CA LEU A 141 8.15 19.94 1.73
C LEU A 141 8.79 21.32 1.53
N ALA A 142 9.99 21.40 0.97
CA ALA A 142 10.76 22.65 0.87
C ALA A 142 10.05 23.79 0.12
N ASP A 143 9.13 23.49 -0.78
CA ASP A 143 8.34 24.46 -1.55
C ASP A 143 6.87 24.57 -1.09
N ALA A 144 6.48 23.80 -0.08
CA ALA A 144 5.09 23.74 0.36
C ALA A 144 4.67 24.94 1.22
N GLU A 145 3.37 25.26 1.14
CA GLU A 145 2.67 25.98 2.19
C GLU A 145 2.22 25.01 3.28
N VAL A 146 2.52 25.35 4.53
CA VAL A 146 2.22 24.53 5.70
C VAL A 146 1.48 25.33 6.75
N ALA A 147 0.61 24.66 7.50
CA ALA A 147 0.10 25.17 8.76
C ALA A 147 1.16 24.94 9.85
N VAL A 148 1.70 26.03 10.39
CA VAL A 148 2.75 26.02 11.41
C VAL A 148 2.12 26.21 12.77
N CYS A 149 2.33 25.28 13.69
CA CYS A 149 1.80 25.39 15.04
C CYS A 149 2.43 26.58 15.79
N VAL A 150 1.57 27.33 16.49
CA VAL A 150 1.97 28.47 17.33
C VAL A 150 1.48 28.27 18.76
N ASP A 151 2.15 28.93 19.71
CA ASP A 151 1.71 28.97 21.10
C ASP A 151 0.65 30.07 21.35
N GLU A 152 0.19 30.19 22.59
CA GLU A 152 -0.83 31.17 22.99
C GLU A 152 -0.41 32.63 22.77
N THR A 153 0.90 32.89 22.59
CA THR A 153 1.45 34.23 22.32
C THR A 153 1.60 34.51 20.82
N GLY A 154 1.36 33.50 19.97
CA GLY A 154 1.60 33.56 18.53
C GLY A 154 3.07 33.31 18.14
N ALA A 155 3.92 32.90 19.08
CA ALA A 155 5.28 32.45 18.77
C ALA A 155 5.25 31.00 18.24
N LEU A 156 6.31 30.58 17.55
CA LEU A 156 6.41 29.21 17.03
C LEU A 156 6.34 28.21 18.18
N ALA A 157 5.41 27.26 18.10
CA ALA A 157 5.33 26.18 19.08
C ALA A 157 6.54 25.25 18.92
N LEU A 158 7.11 24.81 20.05
CA LEU A 158 8.22 23.87 20.08
C LEU A 158 7.75 22.54 20.68
N THR A 159 8.20 21.45 20.08
CA THR A 159 8.03 20.09 20.61
C THR A 159 9.33 19.32 20.46
N ASN A 160 9.45 18.20 21.15
CA ASN A 160 10.57 17.27 20.94
C ASN A 160 10.10 16.11 20.07
N ALA A 161 10.86 15.82 19.02
CA ALA A 161 10.72 14.59 18.26
C ALA A 161 11.10 13.38 19.13
N GLN A 162 10.85 12.17 18.62
CA GLN A 162 11.09 10.93 19.38
C GLN A 162 12.56 10.74 19.77
N ASP A 163 13.49 11.28 18.97
CA ASP A 163 14.94 11.26 19.21
C ASP A 163 15.41 12.36 20.18
N GLY A 164 14.50 13.21 20.66
CA GLY A 164 14.80 14.35 21.53
C GLY A 164 15.12 15.66 20.81
N THR A 165 15.16 15.67 19.47
CA THR A 165 15.40 16.89 18.69
C THR A 165 14.25 17.87 18.85
N THR A 166 14.56 19.13 19.21
CA THR A 166 13.55 20.18 19.30
C THR A 166 13.15 20.66 17.91
N ALA A 167 11.86 20.67 17.63
CA ALA A 167 11.31 20.99 16.33
C ALA A 167 10.01 21.80 16.42
N VAL A 168 9.72 22.53 15.35
CA VAL A 168 8.43 23.19 15.14
C VAL A 168 7.49 22.21 14.42
N PRO A 169 6.34 21.84 15.02
CA PRO A 169 5.37 20.99 14.35
C PRO A 169 4.63 21.75 13.25
N VAL A 170 4.52 21.12 12.08
CA VAL A 170 3.81 21.65 10.92
C VAL A 170 2.94 20.56 10.30
N PHE A 171 1.89 20.93 9.58
CA PHE A 171 1.03 20.00 8.86
C PHE A 171 0.51 20.63 7.57
N SER A 172 -0.08 19.82 6.69
CA SER A 172 -0.70 20.34 5.47
C SER A 172 -1.96 21.13 5.78
N PRO A 173 -2.12 22.36 5.29
CA PRO A 173 -3.37 23.09 5.43
C PRO A 173 -4.47 22.33 4.67
N SER A 174 -5.63 22.13 5.32
CA SER A 174 -6.79 21.52 4.68
C SER A 174 -8.04 22.35 4.93
N PRO A 175 -8.79 22.73 3.89
CA PRO A 175 -10.09 23.39 4.07
C PRO A 175 -11.16 22.45 4.67
N ASN A 176 -10.89 21.14 4.72
CA ASN A 176 -11.85 20.12 5.17
C ASN A 176 -11.62 19.68 6.63
N LEU A 177 -10.48 20.03 7.23
CA LEU A 177 -10.25 19.77 8.65
C LEU A 177 -11.00 20.82 9.47
N ALA A 178 -11.81 20.37 10.42
CA ALA A 178 -12.53 21.27 11.30
C ALA A 178 -11.52 22.06 12.17
N GLU A 179 -11.48 23.39 12.00
CA GLU A 179 -10.49 24.27 12.63
C GLU A 179 -10.48 24.17 14.16
N ASP A 180 -11.63 23.87 14.78
CA ASP A 180 -11.80 23.70 16.23
C ASP A 180 -11.07 22.48 16.80
N LYS A 181 -10.62 21.55 15.94
CA LYS A 181 -9.88 20.35 16.31
C LYS A 181 -8.38 20.44 16.05
N LEU A 182 -7.93 21.53 15.45
CA LEU A 182 -6.53 21.74 15.12
C LEU A 182 -5.83 22.56 16.21
N PRO A 183 -4.52 22.34 16.42
CA PRO A 183 -3.74 23.24 17.27
C PRO A 183 -3.77 24.66 16.70
N PRO A 184 -3.59 25.70 17.53
CA PRO A 184 -3.38 27.05 17.04
C PRO A 184 -2.25 27.07 16.01
N HIS A 185 -2.50 27.66 14.84
CA HIS A 185 -1.55 27.61 13.73
C HIS A 185 -1.63 28.86 12.85
N GLU A 186 -0.55 29.11 12.13
CA GLU A 186 -0.43 30.13 11.08
C GLU A 186 0.00 29.46 9.78
N VAL A 187 -0.68 29.72 8.66
CA VAL A 187 -0.29 29.17 7.36
C VAL A 187 0.81 30.02 6.75
N MET A 188 1.93 29.41 6.37
CA MET A 188 3.04 30.08 5.69
C MET A 188 3.87 29.09 4.86
N SER A 189 4.69 29.60 3.95
CA SER A 189 5.65 28.78 3.20
C SER A 189 6.83 28.31 4.06
N ILE A 190 7.40 27.15 3.75
CA ILE A 190 8.62 26.66 4.41
C ILE A 190 9.78 27.67 4.37
N PRO A 191 10.07 28.37 3.25
CA PRO A 191 11.10 29.41 3.24
C PRO A 191 10.82 30.56 4.22
N THR A 192 9.55 30.86 4.50
CA THR A 192 9.16 31.86 5.50
C THR A 192 9.37 31.33 6.92
N LEU A 193 8.97 30.08 7.18
CA LEU A 193 9.22 29.41 8.46
C LEU A 193 10.72 29.36 8.78
N LEU A 194 11.57 28.99 7.81
CA LEU A 194 13.02 28.86 8.00
C LEU A 194 13.72 30.18 8.38
N LYS A 195 13.11 31.34 8.10
CA LYS A 195 13.59 32.67 8.53
C LYS A 195 13.18 33.01 9.97
N ARG A 196 12.10 32.40 10.48
CA ARG A 196 11.57 32.57 11.84
C ARG A 196 12.07 31.49 12.80
N LEU A 197 12.63 30.40 12.28
CA LEU A 197 13.03 29.24 13.04
C LEU A 197 14.17 29.59 14.03
N PRO A 198 14.04 29.27 15.33
CA PRO A 198 15.13 29.44 16.28
C PRO A 198 16.36 28.62 15.86
N GLU A 199 17.56 29.13 16.18
CA GLU A 199 18.80 28.41 15.89
C GLU A 199 18.82 27.04 16.58
N GLY A 200 19.19 26.00 15.84
CA GLY A 200 19.26 24.62 16.33
C GLY A 200 17.93 23.88 16.37
N ASN A 201 16.82 24.51 15.99
CA ASN A 201 15.53 23.85 15.89
C ASN A 201 15.26 23.36 14.47
N GLU A 202 14.55 22.25 14.37
CA GLU A 202 14.22 21.60 13.11
C GLU A 202 12.71 21.67 12.81
N VAL A 203 12.25 21.05 11.73
CA VAL A 203 10.83 21.01 11.35
C VAL A 203 10.31 19.59 11.51
N LEU A 204 9.17 19.44 12.21
CA LEU A 204 8.49 18.17 12.35
C LEU A 204 7.19 18.22 11.55
N PHE A 205 7.15 17.56 10.39
CA PHE A 205 5.92 17.43 9.62
C PHE A 205 5.05 16.34 10.21
N LEU A 206 3.76 16.64 10.42
CA LEU A 206 2.75 15.73 10.93
C LEU A 206 1.72 15.47 9.82
N SER A 207 1.57 14.19 9.46
CA SER A 207 0.51 13.81 8.53
C SER A 207 -0.86 14.07 9.17
N SER A 208 -1.79 14.60 8.38
CA SER A 208 -3.17 14.84 8.83
C SER A 208 -4.12 13.69 8.49
N SER A 209 -3.65 12.70 7.72
CA SER A 209 -4.44 11.56 7.23
C SER A 209 -3.88 10.20 7.69
N ALA A 210 -2.66 10.18 8.24
CA ALA A 210 -2.01 8.98 8.75
C ALA A 210 -1.32 9.27 10.10
N PRO A 211 -1.14 8.24 10.95
CA PRO A 211 -0.49 8.38 12.26
C PRO A 211 1.05 8.43 12.13
N VAL A 212 1.56 9.31 11.29
CA VAL A 212 3.00 9.43 10.97
C VAL A 212 3.48 10.87 11.06
N GLY A 213 4.72 11.05 11.51
CA GLY A 213 5.41 12.33 11.50
C GLY A 213 6.87 12.14 11.11
N GLN A 214 7.41 13.10 10.36
CA GLN A 214 8.77 13.06 9.85
C GLN A 214 9.52 14.32 10.28
N LEU A 215 10.64 14.11 10.96
CA LEU A 215 11.58 15.17 11.30
C LEU A 215 12.43 15.49 10.07
N VAL A 216 12.57 16.77 9.74
CA VAL A 216 13.41 17.24 8.64
C VAL A 216 14.25 18.41 9.12
N THR A 217 15.55 18.35 8.84
CA THR A 217 16.45 19.42 9.26
C THR A 217 16.23 20.68 8.41
N ALA A 218 16.39 21.84 9.03
CA ALA A 218 16.40 23.14 8.40
C ALA A 218 17.48 23.24 7.32
N THR A 219 18.63 22.57 7.51
CA THR A 219 19.69 22.49 6.51
C THR A 219 19.22 21.70 5.29
N THR A 220 18.60 20.53 5.48
CA THR A 220 18.02 19.73 4.39
C THR A 220 17.00 20.55 3.62
N LEU A 221 16.05 21.22 4.30
CA LEU A 221 15.03 22.03 3.63
C LEU A 221 15.62 23.20 2.84
N ARG A 222 16.67 23.87 3.35
CA ARG A 222 17.36 24.94 2.60
C ARG A 222 18.06 24.40 1.36
N ASN A 223 18.72 23.24 1.48
CA ASN A 223 19.40 22.61 0.35
C ASN A 223 18.39 22.16 -0.71
N SER A 224 17.32 21.47 -0.30
CA SER A 224 16.22 21.06 -1.17
C SER A 224 15.59 22.25 -1.91
N LYS A 225 15.32 23.38 -1.21
CA LYS A 225 14.81 24.59 -1.89
C LYS A 225 15.82 25.14 -2.90
N SER A 226 17.10 25.19 -2.53
CA SER A 226 18.15 25.65 -3.44
C SER A 226 18.32 24.76 -4.68
N ASP A 227 18.08 23.45 -4.53
CA ASP A 227 18.09 22.51 -5.66
C ASP A 227 16.88 22.73 -6.56
N LEU A 228 15.68 22.90 -6.01
CA LEU A 228 14.48 23.24 -6.80
C LEU A 228 14.67 24.54 -7.60
N ASP A 229 15.17 25.59 -6.95
CA ASP A 229 15.42 26.89 -7.58
C ASP A 229 16.47 26.79 -8.72
N ARG A 230 17.35 25.78 -8.71
CA ARG A 230 18.33 25.52 -9.78
C ARG A 230 17.68 24.88 -11.01
N TYR A 231 16.59 24.12 -10.85
CA TYR A 231 15.90 23.41 -11.92
C TYR A 231 14.70 24.16 -12.50
N GLU A 232 14.18 25.19 -11.82
CA GLU A 232 13.16 26.11 -12.37
C GLU A 232 13.58 26.97 -13.60
N PRO A 233 14.85 27.37 -13.84
CA PRO A 233 15.18 28.29 -14.93
C PRO A 233 15.17 27.66 -16.33
N GLU A 234 15.07 26.34 -16.48
CA GLU A 234 15.11 25.68 -17.80
C GLU A 234 13.72 25.58 -18.47
N ALA A 235 12.64 25.59 -17.70
CA ALA A 235 11.27 25.57 -18.23
C ALA A 235 10.79 26.92 -18.78
N ALA A 236 11.40 28.04 -18.34
CA ALA A 236 11.06 29.38 -18.81
C ALA A 236 11.79 29.78 -20.11
N ALA A 237 12.78 29.01 -20.56
CA ALA A 237 13.58 29.29 -21.75
C ALA A 237 13.01 28.67 -23.04
N ASP A 238 11.96 27.84 -22.96
CA ASP A 238 11.40 27.09 -24.09
C ASP A 238 9.89 27.35 -24.31
N THR A 239 9.47 28.61 -24.16
CA THR A 239 8.17 29.08 -24.68
C THR A 239 8.40 29.91 -25.94
N PRO A 240 8.08 29.39 -27.15
CA PRO A 240 8.20 30.13 -28.41
C PRO A 240 7.18 31.26 -28.57
#